data_AF-A0A7T3RDS0-F1
#
_entry.id   AF-A0A7T3RDS0-F1
#
_cell.length_a   1.000
_cell.length_b   1.000
_cell.length_c   1.000
_cell.angle_alpha   90.00
_cell.angle_beta   90.00
_cell.angle_gamma   90.00
#
_symmetry.space_group_name_H-M   'P 1'
#
loop_
_entity.id
_entity.type
_entity.pdbx_description
1 polymer ?
#
loop_
_entity_poly.entity_id
_entity_poly.type
_entity_poly.pdbx_seq_one_letter_code
_entity_poly.pdbx_strand_id
1 'polypeptide(L)'
;MKHSVWENLFTALILNTIITSASFAQNTKTVEELLSGYLRTNLTLLKLSSEVQNQELENKSSLIENGIAVSLSTGSITISTANSSGTDNNGYGTIVFSSKPQASLTVPQASNLNLSFSSSIEFSNNEMNADSTEILLEANIFSGARLERKIKLMESERKVLEAKRALQNGFLTAEKEFYEELRSLYKTKADIVTAQKDLYEDTIEFEKIKAQGYSSVSSKYRLAKLELLSDEHKIESYRHELEHNTRIFALKCGLSITDAADFLPKEIPEVQPVKAGAFDKNTFTETETALWNLNINSLKRKADQSLTLKAGAGYTFANDITDTKSDTIDATAALTLNETALTLGAGIYFPTDDAANPSYKFSLGLNPNKFRTKKITDRQKVISEDQEKIAVESARNNYITSIISQNSELEDILWSRQKKFRNIQTLFRPRSRYKKSF
;
A
#
# COMPACT_ATOMS: atom_id res chain seq x y z
N MET A 1 -10.68 26.48 -3.86
CA MET A 1 -9.34 27.03 -3.57
C MET A 1 -8.60 26.34 -2.40
N LYS A 2 -9.00 25.13 -1.97
CA LYS A 2 -8.38 24.36 -0.86
C LYS A 2 -7.69 23.04 -1.28
N HIS A 3 -7.49 22.83 -2.58
CA HIS A 3 -6.75 21.65 -3.10
C HIS A 3 -5.24 21.88 -3.30
N SER A 4 -4.77 23.13 -3.26
CA SER A 4 -3.38 23.48 -3.61
C SER A 4 -2.36 23.18 -2.51
N VAL A 5 -2.75 23.20 -1.23
CA VAL A 5 -1.79 22.97 -0.12
C VAL A 5 -1.39 21.49 -0.01
N TRP A 6 -2.32 20.59 -0.31
CA TRP A 6 -2.10 19.14 -0.25
C TRP A 6 -1.30 18.61 -1.45
N GLU A 7 -1.51 19.16 -2.65
CA GLU A 7 -0.68 18.81 -3.82
C GLU A 7 0.75 19.36 -3.71
N ASN A 8 0.92 20.54 -3.09
CA ASN A 8 2.25 21.13 -2.83
C ASN A 8 3.03 20.38 -1.74
N LEU A 9 2.37 19.82 -0.72
CA LEU A 9 3.03 18.96 0.27
C LEU A 9 3.38 17.57 -0.31
N PHE A 10 2.54 17.02 -1.19
CA PHE A 10 2.82 15.76 -1.89
C PHE A 10 4.01 15.86 -2.86
N THR A 11 4.18 17.01 -3.52
CA THR A 11 5.33 17.27 -4.41
C THR A 11 6.58 17.72 -3.65
N ALA A 12 6.45 18.46 -2.55
CA ALA A 12 7.59 18.88 -1.72
C ALA A 12 8.26 17.73 -0.96
N LEU A 13 7.56 16.63 -0.65
CA LEU A 13 8.18 15.48 0.02
C LEU A 13 9.06 14.64 -0.92
N ILE A 14 8.87 14.76 -2.24
CA ILE A 14 9.69 14.07 -3.27
C ILE A 14 10.91 14.92 -3.65
N LEU A 15 10.92 16.22 -3.35
CA LEU A 15 12.03 17.12 -3.67
C LEU A 15 12.76 17.61 -2.41
N ASN A 16 13.82 16.89 -2.07
CA ASN A 16 14.87 17.30 -1.17
C ASN A 16 15.24 18.79 -1.36
N THR A 17 14.91 19.67 -0.42
CA THR A 17 15.57 20.97 -0.29
C THR A 17 15.67 21.39 1.17
N ILE A 18 16.91 21.36 1.65
CA ILE A 18 17.43 22.06 2.81
C ILE A 18 17.29 23.56 2.52
N ILE A 19 16.48 24.29 3.28
CA ILE A 19 16.65 25.74 3.43
C ILE A 19 16.53 26.10 4.91
N THR A 20 17.70 26.37 5.49
CA THR A 20 17.91 27.18 6.68
C THR A 20 17.50 28.62 6.40
N SER A 21 16.58 29.16 7.20
CA SER A 21 16.52 30.60 7.42
C SER A 21 16.04 30.87 8.83
N ALA A 22 16.99 31.29 9.66
CA ALA A 22 16.74 31.93 10.93
C ALA A 22 15.95 33.22 10.71
N SER A 23 14.92 33.45 11.52
CA SER A 23 14.33 34.76 11.75
C SER A 23 13.85 34.78 13.20
N PHE A 24 14.46 35.67 13.98
CA PHE A 24 14.17 35.88 15.40
C PHE A 24 12.85 36.65 15.58
N ALA A 25 12.20 36.37 16.72
CA ALA A 25 11.15 37.12 17.42
C ALA A 25 9.67 36.79 17.12
N GLN A 26 9.20 35.64 17.62
CA GLN A 26 8.24 35.54 18.74
C GLN A 26 8.52 34.20 19.46
N ASN A 27 8.66 34.20 20.79
CA ASN A 27 9.14 33.05 21.57
C ASN A 27 8.11 31.90 21.71
N THR A 28 7.05 31.91 20.89
CA THR A 28 6.01 30.87 20.87
C THR A 28 5.88 30.31 19.47
N LYS A 29 6.12 29.01 19.33
CA LYS A 29 5.97 28.28 18.07
C LYS A 29 4.50 28.21 17.66
N THR A 30 4.22 28.36 16.37
CA THR A 30 2.86 28.18 15.84
C THR A 30 2.48 26.70 15.86
N VAL A 31 1.17 26.42 15.90
CA VAL A 31 0.65 25.04 15.86
C VAL A 31 1.10 24.35 14.58
N GLU A 32 1.13 25.08 13.46
CA GLU A 32 1.52 24.57 12.15
C GLU A 32 3.01 24.17 12.10
N GLU A 33 3.90 24.96 12.71
CA GLU A 33 5.32 24.61 12.82
C GLU A 33 5.51 23.31 13.61
N LEU A 34 4.85 23.18 14.76
CA LEU A 34 4.93 22.00 15.60
C LEU A 34 4.36 20.76 14.91
N LEU A 35 3.20 20.89 14.26
CA LEU A 35 2.57 19.81 13.51
C LEU A 35 3.46 19.36 12.35
N SER A 36 4.02 20.29 11.58
CA SER A 36 4.91 19.95 10.46
C SER A 36 6.16 19.18 10.91
N GLY A 37 6.75 19.59 12.04
CA GLY A 37 7.86 18.89 12.66
C GLY A 37 7.45 17.48 13.12
N TYR A 38 6.31 17.37 13.79
CA TYR A 38 5.76 16.10 14.29
C TYR A 38 5.48 15.10 13.16
N LEU A 39 4.91 15.56 12.04
CA LEU A 39 4.64 14.70 10.89
C LEU A 39 5.93 14.25 10.19
N ARG A 40 6.96 15.10 10.15
CA ARG A 40 8.23 14.79 9.47
C ARG A 40 9.06 13.73 10.19
N THR A 41 9.05 13.75 11.51
CA THR A 41 9.82 12.82 12.36
C THR A 41 9.08 11.52 12.63
N ASN A 42 7.79 11.44 12.32
CA ASN A 42 6.97 10.27 12.65
C ASN A 42 7.43 9.03 11.85
N LEU A 43 7.97 8.05 12.57
CA LEU A 43 8.47 6.80 11.99
C LEU A 43 7.38 5.98 11.29
N THR A 44 6.13 6.06 11.74
CA THR A 44 5.01 5.35 11.11
C THR A 44 4.70 5.94 9.73
N LEU A 45 4.73 7.27 9.58
CA LEU A 45 4.55 7.95 8.30
C LEU A 45 5.69 7.68 7.34
N LEU A 46 6.93 7.67 7.83
CA LEU A 46 8.09 7.30 7.02
C LEU A 46 7.98 5.86 6.49
N LYS A 47 7.54 4.92 7.33
CA LYS A 47 7.29 3.53 6.92
C LYS A 47 6.18 3.44 5.87
N LEU A 48 5.07 4.15 6.05
CA LEU A 48 3.97 4.17 5.09
C LEU A 48 4.39 4.80 3.75
N SER A 49 5.22 5.85 3.79
CA SER A 49 5.77 6.48 2.57
C SER A 49 6.68 5.51 1.81
N SER A 50 7.54 4.77 2.51
CA SER A 50 8.35 3.71 1.90
C SER A 50 7.51 2.58 1.32
N GLU A 51 6.40 2.21 1.97
CA GLU A 51 5.48 1.19 1.45
C GLU A 51 4.82 1.65 0.14
N VAL A 52 4.40 2.92 0.05
CA VAL A 52 3.89 3.48 -1.22
C VAL A 52 4.94 3.36 -2.33
N GLN A 53 6.20 3.72 -2.05
CA GLN A 53 7.26 3.60 -3.03
C GLN A 53 7.48 2.14 -3.47
N ASN A 54 7.47 1.20 -2.52
CA ASN A 54 7.59 -0.22 -2.83
C ASN A 54 6.44 -0.71 -3.72
N GLN A 55 5.19 -0.36 -3.39
CA GLN A 55 4.04 -0.74 -4.20
C GLN A 55 4.06 -0.10 -5.60
N GLU A 56 4.57 1.13 -5.74
CA GLU A 56 4.76 1.76 -7.07
C GLU A 56 5.82 1.02 -7.91
N LEU A 57 6.90 0.55 -7.29
CA LEU A 57 7.90 -0.27 -7.96
C LEU A 57 7.35 -1.65 -8.32
N GLU A 58 6.58 -2.30 -7.44
CA GLU A 58 5.89 -3.57 -7.73
C GLU A 58 4.91 -3.41 -8.90
N ASN A 59 4.16 -2.31 -8.96
CA ASN A 59 3.27 -2.03 -10.08
C ASN A 59 4.05 -1.83 -11.39
N LYS A 60 5.19 -1.13 -11.35
CA LYS A 60 6.08 -1.02 -12.51
C LYS A 60 6.62 -2.39 -12.94
N SER A 61 7.04 -3.24 -12.00
CA SER A 61 7.46 -4.62 -12.30
C SER A 61 6.33 -5.40 -12.98
N SER A 62 5.10 -5.31 -12.44
CA SER A 62 3.93 -5.96 -13.03
C SER A 62 3.64 -5.48 -14.45
N LEU A 63 3.77 -4.19 -14.73
CA LEU A 63 3.61 -3.62 -16.08
C LEU A 63 4.68 -4.14 -17.05
N ILE A 64 5.92 -4.31 -16.58
CA ILE A 64 7.04 -4.85 -17.38
C ILE A 64 6.83 -6.35 -17.65
N GLU A 65 6.55 -7.14 -16.61
CA GLU A 65 6.34 -8.60 -16.68
C GLU A 65 5.14 -8.96 -17.57
N ASN A 66 4.09 -8.13 -17.55
CA ASN A 66 2.91 -8.29 -18.40
C ASN A 66 2.99 -7.43 -19.68
N GLY A 67 4.16 -6.86 -19.96
CA GLY A 67 4.51 -6.08 -21.14
C GLY A 67 5.10 -6.95 -22.25
N ILE A 68 5.83 -6.33 -23.18
CA ILE A 68 6.57 -7.07 -24.20
C ILE A 68 7.81 -7.67 -23.53
N ALA A 69 7.99 -8.99 -23.67
CA ALA A 69 9.14 -9.69 -23.12
C ALA A 69 10.05 -10.15 -24.26
N VAL A 70 11.35 -9.83 -24.16
CA VAL A 70 12.39 -10.34 -25.05
C VAL A 70 13.35 -11.18 -24.23
N SER A 71 13.55 -12.43 -24.63
CA SER A 71 14.53 -13.34 -24.02
C SER A 71 15.59 -13.68 -25.05
N LEU A 72 16.85 -13.67 -24.62
CA LEU A 72 18.01 -14.06 -25.42
C LEU A 72 18.84 -15.01 -24.57
N SER A 73 19.20 -16.16 -25.13
CA SER A 73 20.00 -17.18 -24.47
C SER A 73 20.97 -17.76 -25.47
N THR A 74 22.20 -18.01 -25.06
CA THR A 74 23.19 -18.76 -25.85
C THR A 74 23.00 -20.28 -25.68
N GLY A 75 22.09 -20.71 -24.80
CA GLY A 75 21.93 -22.10 -24.39
C GLY A 75 23.11 -22.60 -23.54
N SER A 76 23.12 -23.91 -23.29
CA SER A 76 24.27 -24.59 -22.71
C SER A 76 25.37 -24.75 -23.76
N ILE A 77 26.58 -24.30 -23.43
CA ILE A 77 27.78 -24.55 -24.24
C ILE A 77 28.41 -25.85 -23.72
N THR A 78 28.47 -26.87 -24.57
CA THR A 78 29.15 -28.13 -24.28
C THR A 78 30.47 -28.17 -25.04
N ILE A 79 31.56 -28.41 -24.30
CA ILE A 79 32.89 -28.63 -24.87
C ILE A 79 33.19 -30.12 -24.70
N SER A 80 33.29 -30.85 -25.80
CA SER A 80 33.65 -32.27 -25.80
C SER A 80 34.94 -32.48 -26.57
N THR A 81 35.74 -33.44 -26.13
CA THR A 81 36.88 -33.94 -26.88
C THR A 81 36.42 -35.21 -27.60
N ALA A 82 36.29 -35.13 -28.91
CA ALA A 82 35.95 -36.29 -29.72
C ALA A 82 37.24 -37.08 -30.01
N ASN A 83 37.42 -38.21 -29.32
CA ASN A 83 38.33 -39.27 -29.76
C ASN A 83 37.60 -40.12 -30.80
N SER A 84 37.17 -39.54 -31.92
CA SER A 84 36.68 -40.33 -33.05
C SER A 84 37.87 -40.68 -33.95
N SER A 85 37.80 -41.88 -34.51
CA SER A 85 38.83 -42.62 -35.26
C SER A 85 39.42 -41.94 -36.52
N GLY A 86 39.30 -40.62 -36.67
CA GLY A 86 40.01 -39.82 -37.64
C GLY A 86 41.10 -39.04 -36.92
N THR A 87 42.29 -39.65 -36.85
CA THR A 87 43.51 -38.94 -36.49
C THR A 87 43.66 -37.76 -37.43
N ASP A 88 43.64 -36.54 -36.90
CA ASP A 88 44.46 -35.50 -37.50
C ASP A 88 45.89 -36.06 -37.58
N ASN A 89 46.63 -35.74 -38.65
CA ASN A 89 47.93 -36.34 -38.96
C ASN A 89 49.03 -36.11 -37.86
N ASN A 90 48.66 -35.57 -36.69
CA ASN A 90 49.49 -35.26 -35.53
C ASN A 90 48.97 -35.86 -34.18
N GLY A 91 47.84 -36.57 -34.12
CA GLY A 91 47.45 -37.36 -32.93
C GLY A 91 46.82 -36.58 -31.76
N TYR A 92 46.17 -35.43 -31.99
CA TYR A 92 45.48 -34.66 -30.96
C TYR A 92 43.96 -34.77 -31.14
N GLY A 93 43.21 -35.11 -30.09
CA GLY A 93 41.76 -35.25 -30.18
C GLY A 93 41.06 -33.94 -30.61
N THR A 94 40.06 -34.05 -31.50
CA THR A 94 39.28 -32.91 -31.98
C THR A 94 38.47 -32.28 -30.85
N ILE A 95 38.60 -30.97 -30.65
CA ILE A 95 37.74 -30.22 -29.73
C ILE A 95 36.45 -29.83 -30.47
N VAL A 96 35.31 -30.23 -29.91
CA VAL A 96 33.98 -29.92 -30.42
C VAL A 96 33.27 -28.96 -29.45
N PHE A 97 32.71 -27.88 -29.98
CA PHE A 97 31.92 -26.90 -29.23
C PHE A 97 30.48 -26.94 -29.71
N SER A 98 29.52 -27.32 -28.86
CA SER A 98 28.09 -27.29 -29.19
C SER A 98 27.37 -26.22 -28.37
N SER A 99 26.49 -25.45 -29.01
CA SER A 99 25.66 -24.42 -28.39
C SER A 99 24.25 -24.44 -28.96
N LYS A 100 23.27 -24.04 -28.15
CA LYS A 100 21.86 -23.96 -28.55
C LYS A 100 21.28 -22.57 -28.29
N PRO A 101 21.66 -21.55 -29.09
CA PRO A 101 21.12 -20.22 -28.93
C PRO A 101 19.60 -20.21 -29.15
N GLN A 102 18.92 -19.39 -28.36
CA GLN A 102 17.47 -19.20 -28.38
C GLN A 102 17.16 -17.72 -28.20
N ALA A 103 16.21 -17.21 -28.97
CA ALA A 103 15.61 -15.90 -28.77
C ALA A 103 14.09 -16.05 -28.73
N SER A 104 13.41 -15.31 -27.87
CA SER A 104 11.94 -15.24 -27.91
C SER A 104 11.44 -13.82 -27.68
N LEU A 105 10.37 -13.48 -28.37
CA LEU A 105 9.62 -12.23 -28.24
C LEU A 105 8.17 -12.61 -27.92
N THR A 106 7.72 -12.31 -26.71
CA THR A 106 6.34 -12.51 -26.29
C THR A 106 5.63 -11.17 -26.17
N VAL A 107 4.45 -11.07 -26.78
CA VAL A 107 3.54 -9.92 -26.73
C VAL A 107 2.21 -10.37 -26.11
N PRO A 108 2.10 -10.37 -24.76
CA PRO A 108 0.89 -10.77 -24.04
C PRO A 108 -0.37 -10.02 -24.46
N GLN A 109 -0.22 -8.77 -24.90
CA GLN A 109 -1.34 -7.91 -25.32
C GLN A 109 -1.97 -8.36 -26.64
N ALA A 110 -1.19 -9.00 -27.51
CA ALA A 110 -1.60 -9.50 -28.82
C ALA A 110 -1.97 -10.98 -28.71
N SER A 111 -2.84 -11.30 -27.75
CA SER A 111 -3.27 -12.67 -27.44
C SER A 111 -2.11 -13.63 -27.18
N ASN A 112 -1.15 -13.21 -26.35
CA ASN A 112 0.07 -13.98 -26.09
C ASN A 112 0.82 -14.41 -27.36
N LEU A 113 0.88 -13.51 -28.35
CA LEU A 113 1.73 -13.72 -29.53
C LEU A 113 3.15 -14.01 -29.06
N ASN A 114 3.72 -15.12 -29.49
CA ASN A 114 5.06 -15.54 -29.17
C ASN A 114 5.80 -15.82 -30.46
N LEU A 115 6.90 -15.12 -30.70
CA LEU A 115 7.85 -15.41 -31.76
C LEU A 115 9.09 -15.99 -31.11
N SER A 116 9.39 -17.25 -31.37
CA SER A 116 10.61 -17.91 -30.89
C SER A 116 11.52 -18.27 -32.05
N PHE A 117 12.81 -18.14 -31.81
CA PHE A 117 13.90 -18.52 -32.67
C PHE A 117 14.79 -19.48 -31.87
N SER A 118 15.14 -20.62 -32.44
CA SER A 118 16.11 -21.53 -31.83
C SER A 118 17.06 -22.07 -32.89
N SER A 119 18.32 -22.28 -32.54
CA SER A 119 19.28 -22.89 -33.45
C SER A 119 20.19 -23.84 -32.70
N SER A 120 20.65 -24.90 -33.36
CA SER A 120 21.72 -25.76 -32.86
C SER A 120 22.99 -25.49 -33.66
N ILE A 121 24.08 -25.11 -33.00
CA ILE A 121 25.36 -24.79 -33.64
C ILE A 121 26.44 -25.66 -33.01
N GLU A 122 27.17 -26.38 -33.84
CA GLU A 122 28.34 -27.15 -33.47
C GLU A 122 29.57 -26.62 -34.23
N PHE A 123 30.69 -26.45 -33.55
CA PHE A 123 31.98 -26.14 -34.16
C PHE A 123 32.92 -27.33 -33.95
N SER A 124 33.46 -27.87 -35.03
CA SER A 124 34.45 -28.95 -35.00
C SER A 124 35.49 -28.71 -36.09
N ASN A 125 36.78 -28.93 -35.83
CA ASN A 125 37.86 -28.82 -36.84
C ASN A 125 37.84 -27.54 -37.70
N ASN A 126 37.66 -26.36 -37.08
CA ASN A 126 37.53 -25.06 -37.77
C ASN A 126 36.31 -24.93 -38.71
N GLU A 127 35.39 -25.89 -38.71
CA GLU A 127 34.13 -25.84 -39.45
C GLU A 127 32.96 -25.61 -38.49
N MET A 128 32.02 -24.76 -38.92
CA MET A 128 30.77 -24.49 -38.22
C MET A 128 29.66 -25.29 -38.88
N ASN A 129 29.09 -26.23 -38.13
CA ASN A 129 27.93 -27.03 -38.51
C ASN A 129 26.71 -26.51 -37.75
N ALA A 130 25.79 -25.83 -38.43
CA ALA A 130 24.50 -25.49 -37.86
C ALA A 130 23.51 -26.60 -38.20
N ASP A 131 22.94 -27.30 -37.21
CA ASP A 131 22.14 -28.52 -37.47
C ASP A 131 20.74 -28.17 -37.99
N SER A 132 20.03 -27.29 -37.26
CA SER A 132 18.70 -26.81 -37.62
C SER A 132 18.42 -25.46 -36.95
N THR A 133 17.76 -24.55 -37.68
CA THR A 133 17.31 -23.26 -37.16
C THR A 133 15.79 -23.19 -37.27
N GLU A 134 15.09 -23.06 -36.16
CA GLU A 134 13.62 -23.03 -36.08
C GLU A 134 13.14 -21.61 -35.78
N ILE A 135 12.19 -21.12 -36.58
CA ILE A 135 11.40 -19.92 -36.31
C ILE A 135 9.95 -20.35 -36.07
N LEU A 136 9.37 -19.99 -34.94
CA LEU A 136 8.00 -20.35 -34.59
C LEU A 136 7.23 -19.11 -34.13
N LEU A 137 6.07 -18.87 -34.74
CA LEU A 137 5.10 -17.85 -34.35
C LEU A 137 3.85 -18.54 -33.80
N GLU A 138 3.49 -18.25 -32.56
CA GLU A 138 2.31 -18.80 -31.90
C GLU A 138 1.42 -17.70 -31.35
N ALA A 139 0.10 -17.90 -31.36
CA ALA A 139 -0.84 -16.99 -30.71
C ALA A 139 -2.04 -17.75 -30.15
N ASN A 140 -2.62 -17.20 -29.07
CA ASN A 140 -3.92 -17.66 -28.59
C ASN A 140 -5.02 -17.00 -29.43
N ILE A 141 -5.76 -17.79 -30.20
CA ILE A 141 -6.89 -17.28 -31.00
C ILE A 141 -8.11 -17.02 -30.12
N PHE A 142 -8.37 -17.93 -29.17
CA PHE A 142 -9.44 -17.79 -28.18
C PHE A 142 -8.86 -18.17 -26.81
N SER A 143 -8.85 -17.25 -25.85
CA SER A 143 -8.39 -17.53 -24.49
C SER A 143 -8.82 -16.46 -23.48
N GLY A 144 -8.80 -16.83 -22.20
CA GLY A 144 -8.98 -15.93 -21.05
C GLY A 144 -7.81 -14.98 -20.78
N ALA A 145 -6.65 -15.20 -21.41
CA ALA A 145 -5.38 -14.57 -21.04
C ALA A 145 -5.42 -13.03 -21.06
N ARG A 146 -6.17 -12.42 -21.98
CA ARG A 146 -6.33 -10.95 -22.03
C ARG A 146 -7.02 -10.41 -20.78
N LEU A 147 -8.05 -11.11 -20.29
CA LEU A 147 -8.76 -10.74 -19.07
C LEU A 147 -7.90 -11.02 -17.84
N GLU A 148 -7.20 -12.16 -17.79
CA GLU A 148 -6.26 -12.47 -16.69
C GLU A 148 -5.17 -11.42 -16.55
N ARG A 149 -4.57 -11.00 -17.67
CA ARG A 149 -3.62 -9.88 -17.70
C ARG A 149 -4.24 -8.60 -17.16
N LYS A 150 -5.44 -8.24 -17.65
CA LYS A 150 -6.16 -7.05 -17.18
C LYS A 150 -6.38 -7.10 -15.67
N ILE A 151 -6.78 -8.26 -15.13
CA ILE A 151 -6.99 -8.49 -13.70
C ILE A 151 -5.69 -8.27 -12.92
N LYS A 152 -4.58 -8.87 -13.34
CA LYS A 152 -3.27 -8.67 -12.69
C LYS A 152 -2.87 -7.19 -12.62
N LEU A 153 -3.09 -6.44 -13.70
CA LEU A 153 -2.80 -4.99 -13.73
C LEU A 153 -3.75 -4.19 -12.83
N MET A 154 -5.05 -4.51 -12.81
CA MET A 154 -5.99 -3.85 -11.90
C MET A 154 -5.68 -4.15 -10.43
N GLU A 155 -5.23 -5.37 -10.12
CA GLU A 155 -4.80 -5.77 -8.76
C GLU A 155 -3.51 -5.06 -8.34
N SER A 156 -2.55 -4.87 -9.25
CA SER A 156 -1.32 -4.11 -8.94
C SER A 156 -1.59 -2.62 -8.75
N GLU A 157 -2.43 -2.02 -9.61
CA GLU A 157 -2.89 -0.63 -9.46
C GLU A 157 -3.67 -0.44 -8.14
N ARG A 158 -4.48 -1.43 -7.76
CA ARG A 158 -5.23 -1.41 -6.50
C ARG A 158 -4.32 -1.34 -5.28
N LYS A 159 -3.25 -2.14 -5.24
CA LYS A 159 -2.29 -2.11 -4.11
C LYS A 159 -1.63 -0.74 -3.94
N VAL A 160 -1.27 -0.08 -5.05
CA VAL A 160 -0.73 1.30 -5.01
C VAL A 160 -1.76 2.27 -4.43
N LEU A 161 -3.02 2.17 -4.85
CA LEU A 161 -4.10 3.01 -4.34
C LEU A 161 -4.32 2.79 -2.83
N GLU A 162 -4.32 1.54 -2.38
CA GLU A 162 -4.48 1.18 -0.97
C GLU A 162 -3.31 1.69 -0.12
N ALA A 163 -2.07 1.56 -0.59
CA ALA A 163 -0.90 2.11 0.09
C ALA A 163 -0.97 3.64 0.20
N LYS A 164 -1.39 4.34 -0.86
CA LYS A 164 -1.58 5.81 -0.86
C LYS A 164 -2.65 6.23 0.14
N ARG A 165 -3.77 5.50 0.20
CA ARG A 165 -4.84 5.75 1.19
C ARG A 165 -4.36 5.47 2.61
N ALA A 166 -3.58 4.40 2.82
CA ALA A 166 -3.00 4.09 4.13
C ALA A 166 -2.08 5.22 4.60
N LEU A 167 -1.27 5.80 3.70
CA LEU A 167 -0.46 6.98 4.00
C LEU A 167 -1.32 8.21 4.36
N GLN A 168 -2.36 8.50 3.57
CA GLN A 168 -3.30 9.60 3.86
C GLN A 168 -4.00 9.43 5.22
N ASN A 169 -4.48 8.22 5.53
CA ASN A 169 -5.07 7.92 6.83
C ASN A 169 -4.04 8.01 7.94
N GLY A 170 -2.80 7.57 7.69
CA GLY A 170 -1.69 7.73 8.63
C GLY A 170 -1.46 9.19 8.99
N PHE A 171 -1.48 10.11 8.01
CA PHE A 171 -1.37 11.55 8.28
C PHE A 171 -2.49 12.06 9.19
N LEU A 172 -3.74 11.65 8.93
CA LEU A 172 -4.89 12.03 9.76
C LEU A 172 -4.78 11.46 11.19
N THR A 173 -4.32 10.21 11.33
CA THR A 173 -4.10 9.59 12.65
C THR A 173 -2.99 10.29 13.41
N ALA A 174 -1.85 10.60 12.76
CA ALA A 174 -0.75 11.32 13.37
C ALA A 174 -1.15 12.75 13.77
N GLU A 175 -1.96 13.43 12.95
CA GLU A 175 -2.51 14.74 13.29
C GLU A 175 -3.45 14.66 14.50
N LYS A 176 -4.32 13.63 14.57
CA LYS A 176 -5.17 13.38 15.73
C LYS A 176 -4.33 13.16 17.00
N GLU A 177 -3.32 12.29 16.95
CA GLU A 177 -2.43 12.03 18.07
C GLU A 177 -1.71 13.30 18.54
N PHE A 178 -1.23 14.12 17.60
CA PHE A 178 -0.62 15.42 17.90
C PHE A 178 -1.57 16.32 18.70
N TYR A 179 -2.83 16.46 18.28
CA TYR A 179 -3.81 17.28 19.01
C TYR A 179 -4.23 16.68 20.35
N GLU A 180 -4.25 15.35 20.47
CA GLU A 180 -4.52 14.66 21.75
C GLU A 180 -3.38 14.89 22.76
N GLU A 181 -2.13 14.79 22.33
CA GLU A 181 -0.96 15.11 23.16
C GLU A 181 -0.94 16.59 23.55
N LEU A 182 -1.20 17.48 22.60
CA LEU A 182 -1.29 18.91 22.85
C LEU A 182 -2.39 19.23 23.87
N ARG A 183 -3.58 18.61 23.73
CA ARG A 183 -4.69 18.73 24.67
C ARG A 183 -4.30 18.25 26.07
N SER A 184 -3.53 17.17 26.18
CA SER A 184 -3.03 16.66 27.46
C SER A 184 -2.13 17.68 28.16
N LEU A 185 -1.21 18.31 27.42
CA LEU A 185 -0.32 19.35 27.97
C LEU A 185 -1.10 20.57 28.49
N TYR A 186 -2.12 21.04 27.76
CA TYR A 186 -2.99 22.12 28.26
C TYR A 186 -3.81 21.70 29.47
N LYS A 187 -4.21 20.43 29.57
CA LYS A 187 -4.89 19.92 30.75
C LYS A 187 -3.98 19.97 31.98
N THR A 188 -2.74 19.49 31.88
CA THR A 188 -1.76 19.60 32.98
C THR A 188 -1.53 21.06 33.38
N LYS A 189 -1.46 21.99 32.41
CA LYS A 189 -1.35 23.43 32.71
C LYS A 189 -2.59 23.98 33.44
N ALA A 190 -3.79 23.54 33.08
CA ALA A 190 -5.02 23.90 33.78
C ALA A 190 -5.07 23.30 35.20
N ASP A 191 -4.56 22.09 35.39
CA ASP A 191 -4.46 21.44 36.70
C ASP A 191 -3.47 22.17 37.62
N ILE A 192 -2.35 22.70 37.09
CA ILE A 192 -1.43 23.61 37.82
C ILE A 192 -2.16 24.86 38.29
N VAL A 193 -2.91 25.53 37.42
CA VAL A 193 -3.66 26.75 37.77
C VAL A 193 -4.72 26.46 38.84
N THR A 194 -5.36 25.29 38.76
CA THR A 194 -6.33 24.85 39.77
C THR A 194 -5.64 24.59 41.11
N ALA A 195 -4.52 23.86 41.13
CA ALA A 195 -3.75 23.62 42.35
C ALA A 195 -3.18 24.92 42.96
N GLN A 196 -2.79 25.90 42.13
CA GLN A 196 -2.42 27.24 42.60
C GLN A 196 -3.60 27.97 43.26
N LYS A 197 -4.80 27.83 42.70
CA LYS A 197 -6.01 28.39 43.28
C LYS A 197 -6.30 27.77 44.65
N ASP A 198 -6.20 26.45 44.76
CA ASP A 198 -6.39 25.72 46.02
C ASP A 198 -5.36 26.21 47.06
N LEU A 199 -4.07 26.30 46.68
CA LEU A 199 -3.02 26.86 47.55
C LEU A 199 -3.36 28.27 48.04
N TYR A 200 -3.88 29.15 47.18
CA TYR A 200 -4.27 30.50 47.60
C TYR A 200 -5.46 30.50 48.57
N GLU A 201 -6.47 29.66 48.33
CA GLU A 201 -7.61 29.50 49.23
C GLU A 201 -7.17 28.99 50.61
N ASP A 202 -6.30 27.98 50.64
CA ASP A 202 -5.77 27.40 51.88
C ASP A 202 -4.77 28.33 52.58
N THR A 203 -4.05 29.16 51.83
CA THR A 203 -3.20 30.22 52.41
C THR A 203 -4.04 31.23 53.16
N ILE A 204 -5.18 31.65 52.59
CA ILE A 204 -6.11 32.57 53.25
C ILE A 204 -6.67 31.94 54.53
N GLU A 205 -7.06 30.66 54.50
CA GLU A 205 -7.57 29.97 55.69
C GLU A 205 -6.49 29.79 56.76
N PHE A 206 -5.24 29.47 56.37
CA PHE A 206 -4.12 29.38 57.30
C PHE A 206 -3.81 30.71 57.97
N GLU A 207 -3.80 31.82 57.23
CA GLU A 207 -3.62 33.16 57.79
C GLU A 207 -4.77 33.53 58.74
N LYS A 208 -6.01 33.10 58.46
CA LYS A 208 -7.14 33.24 59.37
C LYS A 208 -6.97 32.42 60.66
N ILE A 209 -6.42 31.20 60.58
CA ILE A 209 -6.09 30.39 61.76
C ILE A 209 -5.00 31.06 62.61
N LYS A 210 -3.97 31.67 61.98
CA LYS A 210 -2.97 32.48 62.69
C LYS A 210 -3.61 33.66 63.40
N ALA A 211 -4.47 34.41 62.71
CA ALA A 211 -5.16 35.58 63.25
C ALA A 211 -6.10 35.23 64.42
N GLN A 212 -6.65 34.01 64.44
CA GLN A 212 -7.45 33.49 65.56
C GLN A 212 -6.62 33.14 66.81
N GLY A 213 -5.28 33.23 66.76
CA GLY A 213 -4.39 33.03 67.90
C GLY A 213 -4.10 31.56 68.24
N TYR A 214 -4.34 30.63 67.31
CA TYR A 214 -3.99 29.22 67.54
C TYR A 214 -2.48 29.04 67.67
N SER A 215 -2.06 28.35 68.73
CA SER A 215 -0.64 28.04 68.97
C SER A 215 -0.05 27.14 67.88
N SER A 216 1.24 27.34 67.56
CA SER A 216 1.99 26.57 66.56
C SER A 216 2.10 25.07 66.88
N VAL A 217 1.92 24.69 68.16
CA VAL A 217 1.90 23.29 68.60
C VAL A 217 0.50 22.67 68.53
N SER A 218 -0.54 23.44 68.24
CA SER A 218 -1.91 22.94 68.14
C SER A 218 -2.09 22.06 66.90
N SER A 219 -2.95 21.04 67.01
CA SER A 219 -3.28 20.16 65.88
C SER A 219 -3.88 20.96 64.71
N LYS A 220 -4.75 21.93 64.98
CA LYS A 220 -5.36 22.79 63.96
C LYS A 220 -4.33 23.61 63.18
N TYR A 221 -3.34 24.19 63.86
CA TYR A 221 -2.25 24.92 63.18
C TYR A 221 -1.38 23.97 62.34
N ARG A 222 -1.01 22.81 62.90
CA ARG A 222 -0.16 21.84 62.20
C ARG A 222 -0.83 21.24 60.97
N LEU A 223 -2.13 20.92 61.06
CA LEU A 223 -2.91 20.40 59.93
C LEU A 223 -3.00 21.41 58.79
N ALA A 224 -3.38 22.66 59.09
CA ALA A 224 -3.45 23.71 58.05
C ALA A 224 -2.08 24.01 57.43
N LYS A 225 -0.99 23.94 58.21
CA LYS A 225 0.37 24.06 57.66
C LYS A 225 0.76 22.87 56.78
N LEU A 226 0.35 21.65 57.14
CA LEU A 226 0.59 20.45 56.33
C LEU A 226 -0.19 20.48 55.02
N GLU A 227 -1.41 21.04 55.04
CA GLU A 227 -2.25 21.24 53.85
C GLU A 227 -1.57 22.17 52.84
N LEU A 228 -1.03 23.31 53.30
CA LEU A 228 -0.20 24.19 52.45
C LEU A 228 1.01 23.50 51.84
N LEU A 229 1.77 22.75 52.65
CA LEU A 229 2.94 22.01 52.16
C LEU A 229 2.54 20.93 51.15
N SER A 230 1.38 20.29 51.36
CA SER A 230 0.83 19.31 50.43
C SER A 230 0.48 19.94 49.09
N ASP A 231 -0.13 21.12 49.09
CA ASP A 231 -0.46 21.86 47.87
C ASP A 231 0.78 22.36 47.12
N GLU A 232 1.78 22.86 47.84
CA GLU A 232 3.09 23.22 47.27
C GLU A 232 3.73 22.02 46.55
N HIS A 233 3.76 20.85 47.19
CA HIS A 233 4.27 19.62 46.58
C HIS A 233 3.45 19.16 45.37
N LYS A 234 2.12 19.33 45.40
CA LYS A 234 1.23 19.00 44.30
C LYS A 234 1.50 19.88 43.08
N ILE A 235 1.68 21.18 43.28
CA ILE A 235 2.06 22.12 42.22
C ILE A 235 3.42 21.73 41.61
N GLU A 236 4.41 21.42 42.45
CA GLU A 236 5.74 21.03 41.97
C GLU A 236 5.71 19.72 41.18
N SER A 237 4.92 18.75 41.63
CA SER A 237 4.71 17.49 40.90
C SER A 237 4.12 17.72 39.51
N TYR A 238 3.10 18.58 39.39
CA TYR A 238 2.52 18.92 38.10
C TYR A 238 3.47 19.72 37.20
N ARG A 239 4.34 20.57 37.78
CA ARG A 239 5.37 21.29 37.01
C ARG A 239 6.40 20.33 36.42
N HIS A 240 6.88 19.38 37.21
CA HIS A 240 7.79 18.34 36.73
C HIS A 240 7.15 17.47 35.64
N GLU A 241 5.89 17.07 35.82
CA GLU A 241 5.14 16.33 34.81
C GLU A 241 5.00 17.13 33.50
N LEU A 242 4.65 18.41 33.60
CA LEU A 242 4.54 19.29 32.44
C LEU A 242 5.88 19.42 31.71
N GLU A 243 6.98 19.64 32.44
CA GLU A 243 8.32 19.77 31.87
C GLU A 243 8.75 18.49 31.14
N HIS A 244 8.53 17.32 31.77
CA HIS A 244 8.83 16.03 31.20
C HIS A 244 8.04 15.77 29.91
N ASN A 245 6.71 15.92 29.96
CA ASN A 245 5.84 15.67 28.82
C ASN A 245 6.08 16.65 27.67
N THR A 246 6.38 17.92 27.99
CA THR A 246 6.70 18.94 26.98
C THR A 246 8.01 18.62 26.27
N ARG A 247 9.03 18.12 26.99
CA ARG A 247 10.29 17.68 26.36
C ARG A 247 10.09 16.51 25.40
N ILE A 248 9.30 15.51 25.79
CA ILE A 248 8.97 14.37 24.92
C ILE A 248 8.23 14.85 23.67
N PHE A 249 7.22 15.70 23.85
CA PHE A 249 6.44 16.25 22.74
C PHE A 249 7.30 17.13 21.80
N ALA A 250 8.18 17.95 22.35
CA ALA A 250 9.14 18.73 21.56
C ALA A 250 10.09 17.85 20.74
N LEU A 251 10.61 16.76 21.35
CA LEU A 251 11.43 15.77 20.64
C LEU A 251 10.66 15.12 19.49
N LYS A 252 9.40 14.76 19.70
CA LYS A 252 8.53 14.26 18.63
C LYS A 252 8.32 15.32 17.55
N CYS A 253 8.26 16.60 17.87
CA CYS A 253 8.22 17.68 16.88
C CYS A 253 9.57 17.93 16.17
N GLY A 254 10.64 17.20 16.51
CA GLY A 254 11.98 17.41 15.96
C GLY A 254 12.71 18.62 16.55
N LEU A 255 12.28 19.08 17.74
CA LEU A 255 12.82 20.24 18.43
C LEU A 255 13.52 19.80 19.73
N SER A 256 14.61 20.49 20.08
CA SER A 256 15.19 20.42 21.42
C SER A 256 14.82 21.69 22.17
N ILE A 257 14.25 21.54 23.37
CA ILE A 257 13.93 22.67 24.23
C ILE A 257 14.68 22.60 25.55
N THR A 258 15.12 23.77 26.01
CA THR A 258 15.72 23.98 27.32
C THR A 258 14.68 24.39 28.37
N ASP A 259 13.62 25.11 27.98
CA ASP A 259 12.56 25.57 28.88
C ASP A 259 11.15 25.20 28.35
N ALA A 260 10.33 24.61 29.22
CA ALA A 260 9.00 24.09 28.90
C ALA A 260 7.88 25.14 29.07
N ALA A 261 8.12 26.21 29.81
CA ALA A 261 7.06 27.15 30.23
C ALA A 261 6.41 27.92 29.06
N ASP A 262 7.20 28.23 28.02
CA ASP A 262 6.79 29.05 26.87
C ASP A 262 6.60 28.26 25.56
N PHE A 263 6.74 26.93 25.60
CA PHE A 263 6.71 26.10 24.40
C PHE A 263 5.32 25.97 23.76
N LEU A 264 4.26 26.01 24.58
CA LEU A 264 2.90 25.78 24.10
C LEU A 264 2.39 26.95 23.25
N PRO A 265 1.75 26.68 22.10
CA PRO A 265 1.11 27.72 21.30
C PRO A 265 0.13 28.57 22.12
N LYS A 266 -0.02 29.84 21.79
CA LYS A 266 -0.99 30.70 22.50
C LYS A 266 -2.42 30.50 22.01
N GLU A 267 -2.57 30.20 20.74
CA GLU A 267 -3.86 30.04 20.08
C GLU A 267 -3.84 28.78 19.20
N ILE A 268 -4.97 28.08 19.16
CA ILE A 268 -5.22 26.97 18.25
C ILE A 268 -6.34 27.44 17.32
N PRO A 269 -6.15 27.40 15.98
CA PRO A 269 -7.16 27.87 15.05
C PRO A 269 -8.46 27.06 15.19
N GLU A 270 -9.61 27.74 15.14
CA GLU A 270 -10.90 27.06 15.16
C GLU A 270 -11.16 26.40 13.79
N VAL A 271 -11.48 25.11 13.82
CA VAL A 271 -11.83 24.35 12.62
C VAL A 271 -13.33 24.06 12.62
N GLN A 272 -13.96 24.27 11.46
CA GLN A 272 -15.37 23.94 11.25
C GLN A 272 -15.54 22.43 11.11
N PRO A 273 -16.45 21.80 11.86
CA PRO A 273 -16.69 20.38 11.75
C PRO A 273 -17.32 20.04 10.40
N VAL A 274 -16.94 18.88 9.85
CA VAL A 274 -17.49 18.33 8.61
C VAL A 274 -18.44 17.19 8.99
N LYS A 275 -19.63 17.17 8.39
CA LYS A 275 -20.58 16.06 8.59
C LYS A 275 -20.13 14.83 7.81
N ALA A 276 -20.22 13.65 8.43
CA ALA A 276 -19.88 12.38 7.80
C ALA A 276 -20.70 12.10 6.53
N GLY A 277 -21.97 12.54 6.50
CA GLY A 277 -22.85 12.39 5.33
C GLY A 277 -22.51 13.30 4.14
N ALA A 278 -21.48 14.14 4.22
CA ALA A 278 -21.01 14.95 3.09
C ALA A 278 -20.15 14.14 2.10
N PHE A 279 -19.69 12.95 2.48
CA PHE A 279 -18.84 12.09 1.67
C PHE A 279 -19.68 11.04 0.91
N ASP A 280 -19.22 10.63 -0.28
CA ASP A 280 -19.94 9.64 -1.09
C ASP A 280 -19.92 8.26 -0.43
N LYS A 281 -21.10 7.64 -0.33
CA LYS A 281 -21.27 6.26 0.15
C LYS A 281 -20.36 5.26 -0.56
N ASN A 282 -20.15 5.44 -1.86
CA ASN A 282 -19.33 4.51 -2.63
C ASN A 282 -17.83 4.67 -2.36
N THR A 283 -17.42 5.72 -1.64
CA THR A 283 -16.03 5.93 -1.19
C THR A 283 -15.77 5.37 0.21
N PHE A 284 -16.81 4.89 0.91
CA PHE A 284 -16.65 4.21 2.19
C PHE A 284 -15.88 2.90 1.99
N THR A 285 -14.77 2.74 2.72
CA THR A 285 -13.78 1.67 2.49
C THR A 285 -14.38 0.28 2.36
N GLU A 286 -15.31 -0.10 3.24
CA GLU A 286 -15.94 -1.43 3.19
C GLU A 286 -16.83 -1.61 1.95
N THR A 287 -17.62 -0.59 1.60
CA THR A 287 -18.51 -0.64 0.43
C THR A 287 -17.68 -0.70 -0.85
N GLU A 288 -16.65 0.13 -0.93
CA GLU A 288 -15.77 0.20 -2.09
C GLU A 288 -14.97 -1.10 -2.29
N THR A 289 -14.44 -1.68 -1.20
CA THR A 289 -13.73 -2.96 -1.22
C THR A 289 -14.66 -4.10 -1.64
N ALA A 290 -15.88 -4.15 -1.11
CA ALA A 290 -16.86 -5.17 -1.48
C ALA A 290 -17.26 -5.07 -2.97
N LEU A 291 -17.47 -3.86 -3.48
CA LEU A 291 -17.75 -3.62 -4.91
C LEU A 291 -16.57 -3.99 -5.80
N TRP A 292 -15.34 -3.65 -5.39
CA TRP A 292 -14.14 -4.01 -6.13
C TRP A 292 -13.95 -5.54 -6.19
N ASN A 293 -14.13 -6.25 -5.07
CA ASN A 293 -14.06 -7.71 -5.00
C ASN A 293 -15.08 -8.38 -5.92
N LEU A 294 -16.35 -7.94 -5.87
CA LEU A 294 -17.41 -8.44 -6.75
C LEU A 294 -17.04 -8.24 -8.23
N ASN A 295 -16.50 -7.07 -8.59
CA ASN A 295 -16.09 -6.77 -9.96
C ASN A 295 -14.89 -7.64 -10.41
N ILE A 296 -13.83 -7.71 -9.62
CA ILE A 296 -12.64 -8.51 -9.92
C ILE A 296 -12.99 -9.99 -10.03
N ASN A 297 -13.78 -10.53 -9.10
CA ASN A 297 -14.16 -11.93 -9.15
C ASN A 297 -15.10 -12.23 -10.30
N SER A 298 -15.99 -11.30 -10.69
CA SER A 298 -16.76 -11.42 -11.93
C SER A 298 -15.85 -11.49 -13.17
N LEU A 299 -14.80 -10.66 -13.22
CA LEU A 299 -13.82 -10.73 -14.30
C LEU A 299 -13.00 -12.02 -14.27
N LYS A 300 -12.61 -12.52 -13.09
CA LYS A 300 -11.95 -13.84 -12.94
C LYS A 300 -12.84 -14.96 -13.45
N ARG A 301 -14.13 -14.95 -13.12
CA ARG A 301 -15.13 -15.91 -13.63
C ARG A 301 -15.27 -15.84 -15.16
N LYS A 302 -15.18 -14.64 -15.76
CA LYS A 302 -15.21 -14.46 -17.23
C LYS A 302 -13.89 -14.84 -17.91
N ALA A 303 -12.76 -14.68 -17.21
CA ALA A 303 -11.44 -15.04 -17.69
C ALA A 303 -11.25 -16.56 -17.70
N ASP A 304 -11.87 -17.28 -16.77
CA ASP A 304 -11.93 -18.75 -16.73
C ASP A 304 -12.84 -19.30 -17.86
N GLN A 305 -12.37 -19.15 -19.10
CA GLN A 305 -13.07 -19.60 -20.29
C GLN A 305 -13.04 -21.12 -20.40
N SER A 306 -14.15 -21.69 -20.86
CA SER A 306 -14.31 -23.12 -21.06
C SER A 306 -13.43 -23.71 -22.17
N LEU A 307 -12.95 -22.86 -23.08
CA LEU A 307 -12.23 -23.20 -24.29
C LEU A 307 -10.98 -22.33 -24.42
N THR A 308 -9.88 -22.91 -24.89
CA THR A 308 -8.68 -22.20 -25.33
C THR A 308 -8.24 -22.76 -26.67
N LEU A 309 -8.09 -21.91 -27.68
CA LEU A 309 -7.57 -22.25 -29.00
C LEU A 309 -6.24 -21.53 -29.21
N LYS A 310 -5.17 -22.28 -29.43
CA LYS A 310 -3.84 -21.79 -29.79
C LYS A 310 -3.54 -22.23 -31.22
N ALA A 311 -2.98 -21.34 -32.01
CA ALA A 311 -2.48 -21.64 -33.35
C ALA A 311 -1.03 -21.21 -33.46
N GLY A 312 -0.25 -21.93 -34.26
CA GLY A 312 1.13 -21.60 -34.54
C GLY A 312 1.51 -21.89 -35.98
N ALA A 313 2.46 -21.12 -36.49
CA ALA A 313 3.09 -21.34 -37.78
C ALA A 313 4.61 -21.21 -37.60
N GLY A 314 5.38 -22.08 -38.22
CA GLY A 314 6.83 -22.10 -38.09
C GLY A 314 7.53 -22.43 -39.40
N TYR A 315 8.82 -22.17 -39.42
CA TYR A 315 9.73 -22.54 -40.49
C TYR A 315 11.01 -23.08 -39.87
N THR A 316 11.43 -24.27 -40.30
CA THR A 316 12.67 -24.90 -39.86
C THR A 316 13.64 -24.94 -41.03
N PHE A 317 14.76 -24.25 -40.90
CA PHE A 317 15.88 -24.33 -41.84
C PHE A 317 16.73 -25.56 -41.47
N ALA A 318 16.80 -26.52 -42.38
CA ALA A 318 17.68 -27.67 -42.29
C ALA A 318 19.06 -27.27 -42.82
N ASN A 319 19.90 -26.70 -41.96
CA ASN A 319 21.24 -26.24 -42.33
C ASN A 319 22.28 -27.39 -42.39
N ASP A 320 21.86 -28.57 -42.84
CA ASP A 320 22.71 -29.77 -42.85
C ASP A 320 23.67 -29.77 -44.04
N ILE A 321 24.99 -29.84 -43.77
CA ILE A 321 26.04 -29.95 -44.79
C ILE A 321 25.97 -31.29 -45.55
N THR A 322 25.27 -32.29 -45.02
CA THR A 322 25.14 -33.62 -45.65
C THR A 322 24.01 -33.73 -46.68
N ASP A 323 23.23 -32.67 -46.92
CA ASP A 323 22.15 -32.62 -47.93
C ASP A 323 21.04 -33.67 -47.70
N THR A 324 20.92 -34.20 -46.47
CA THR A 324 19.97 -35.27 -46.11
C THR A 324 18.67 -34.79 -45.46
N LYS A 325 18.60 -33.51 -45.09
CA LYS A 325 17.44 -32.88 -44.45
C LYS A 325 16.95 -31.72 -45.32
N SER A 326 15.63 -31.60 -45.43
CA SER A 326 14.97 -30.50 -46.15
C SER A 326 14.37 -29.50 -45.16
N ASP A 327 14.26 -28.24 -45.59
CA ASP A 327 13.56 -27.22 -44.82
C ASP A 327 12.09 -27.64 -44.60
N THR A 328 11.48 -27.21 -43.50
CA THR A 328 10.05 -27.51 -43.24
C THR A 328 9.23 -26.28 -42.96
N ILE A 329 8.00 -26.25 -43.49
CA ILE A 329 6.96 -25.31 -43.09
C ILE A 329 6.02 -26.03 -42.12
N ASP A 330 5.85 -25.43 -40.94
CA ASP A 330 5.11 -26.04 -39.84
C ASP A 330 3.82 -25.25 -39.58
N ALA A 331 2.70 -25.96 -39.43
CA ALA A 331 1.42 -25.39 -39.03
C ALA A 331 0.83 -26.22 -37.89
N THR A 332 0.53 -25.57 -36.77
CA THR A 332 0.03 -26.22 -35.56
C THR A 332 -1.24 -25.57 -35.04
N ALA A 333 -2.13 -26.38 -34.49
CA ALA A 333 -3.31 -25.93 -33.79
C ALA A 333 -3.54 -26.80 -32.55
N ALA A 334 -3.81 -26.16 -31.42
CA ALA A 334 -4.13 -26.83 -30.17
C ALA A 334 -5.42 -26.27 -29.59
N LEU A 335 -6.35 -27.16 -29.31
CA LEU A 335 -7.61 -26.89 -28.64
C LEU A 335 -7.57 -27.49 -27.23
N THR A 336 -7.84 -26.67 -26.23
CA THR A 336 -7.98 -27.11 -24.84
C THR A 336 -9.38 -26.78 -24.35
N LEU A 337 -10.12 -27.80 -23.92
CA LEU A 337 -11.37 -27.62 -23.18
C LEU A 337 -11.04 -27.62 -21.69
N ASN A 338 -10.99 -26.44 -21.08
CA ASN A 338 -10.56 -26.27 -19.69
C ASN A 338 -11.49 -27.01 -18.70
N GLU A 339 -12.77 -27.17 -19.06
CA GLU A 339 -13.80 -27.75 -18.20
C GLU A 339 -13.85 -29.28 -18.22
N THR A 340 -13.52 -29.89 -19.36
CA THR A 340 -13.46 -31.35 -19.52
C THR A 340 -12.01 -31.86 -19.44
N ALA A 341 -11.05 -30.94 -19.42
CA ALA A 341 -9.62 -31.17 -19.48
C ALA A 341 -9.19 -32.07 -20.64
N LEU A 342 -9.95 -32.00 -21.71
CA LEU A 342 -9.60 -32.55 -23.00
C LEU A 342 -8.64 -31.56 -23.68
N THR A 343 -7.47 -32.06 -24.07
CA THR A 343 -6.49 -31.34 -24.89
C THR A 343 -6.38 -32.08 -26.21
N LEU A 344 -6.66 -31.38 -27.31
CA LEU A 344 -6.51 -31.87 -28.67
C LEU A 344 -5.44 -31.00 -29.34
N GLY A 345 -4.39 -31.61 -29.86
CA GLY A 345 -3.37 -30.94 -30.66
C GLY A 345 -3.27 -31.62 -32.01
N ALA A 346 -3.14 -30.83 -33.06
CA ALA A 346 -2.83 -31.29 -34.40
C ALA A 346 -1.74 -30.39 -34.99
N GLY A 347 -0.82 -30.98 -35.72
CA GLY A 347 0.22 -30.26 -36.45
C GLY A 347 0.57 -30.95 -37.75
N ILE A 348 0.83 -30.15 -38.78
CA ILE A 348 1.27 -30.59 -40.10
C ILE A 348 2.63 -29.95 -40.37
N TYR A 349 3.59 -30.75 -40.82
CA TYR A 349 4.95 -30.32 -41.14
C TYR A 349 5.22 -30.71 -42.59
N PHE A 350 5.46 -29.71 -43.45
CA PHE A 350 5.67 -29.89 -44.88
C PHE A 350 7.15 -29.75 -45.22
N PRO A 351 7.84 -30.79 -45.70
CA PRO A 351 9.17 -30.65 -46.28
C PRO A 351 9.11 -29.79 -47.54
N THR A 352 10.03 -28.83 -47.71
CA THR A 352 10.07 -27.94 -48.90
C THR A 352 10.48 -28.67 -50.17
N ASP A 353 11.32 -29.70 -50.03
CA ASP A 353 11.95 -30.39 -51.16
C ASP A 353 11.16 -31.63 -51.59
N ASP A 354 10.24 -32.08 -50.75
CA ASP A 354 9.31 -33.18 -51.03
C ASP A 354 7.94 -32.90 -50.42
N ALA A 355 7.26 -31.90 -50.99
CA ALA A 355 5.92 -31.50 -50.58
C ALA A 355 4.86 -32.62 -50.69
N ALA A 356 5.19 -33.74 -51.35
CA ALA A 356 4.31 -34.90 -51.48
C ALA A 356 4.24 -35.75 -50.19
N ASN A 357 5.22 -35.61 -49.28
CA ASN A 357 5.35 -36.45 -48.07
C ASN A 357 5.32 -35.64 -46.75
N PRO A 358 4.18 -35.02 -46.40
CA PRO A 358 4.03 -34.31 -45.12
C PRO A 358 4.02 -35.24 -43.91
N SER A 359 4.50 -34.74 -42.77
CA SER A 359 4.35 -35.43 -41.48
C SER A 359 3.24 -34.81 -40.63
N TYR A 360 2.47 -35.65 -39.95
CA TYR A 360 1.33 -35.24 -39.14
C TYR A 360 1.54 -35.65 -37.69
N LYS A 361 1.34 -34.72 -36.75
CA LYS A 361 1.37 -35.01 -35.31
C LYS A 361 -0.01 -34.75 -34.72
N PHE A 362 -0.50 -35.72 -33.97
CA PHE A 362 -1.75 -35.61 -33.20
C PHE A 362 -1.45 -35.89 -31.73
N SER A 363 -2.01 -35.07 -30.85
CA SER A 363 -1.92 -35.27 -29.40
C SER A 363 -3.31 -35.22 -28.77
N LEU A 364 -3.60 -36.21 -27.92
CA LEU A 364 -4.82 -36.30 -27.13
C LEU A 364 -4.42 -36.43 -25.66
N GLY A 365 -4.91 -35.51 -24.81
CA GLY A 365 -4.77 -35.61 -23.36
C GLY A 365 -6.12 -35.47 -22.68
N LEU A 366 -6.36 -36.27 -21.63
CA LEU A 366 -7.58 -36.27 -20.85
C LEU A 366 -7.25 -36.25 -19.35
N ASN A 367 -7.87 -35.35 -18.59
CA ASN A 367 -7.82 -35.38 -17.12
C ASN A 367 -9.22 -35.63 -16.53
N PRO A 368 -9.55 -36.87 -16.13
CA PRO A 368 -10.88 -37.23 -15.67
C PRO A 368 -11.26 -36.65 -14.30
N ASN A 369 -10.28 -36.23 -13.49
CA ASN A 369 -10.59 -35.62 -12.19
C ASN A 369 -11.24 -34.25 -12.35
N LYS A 370 -10.77 -33.43 -13.31
CA LYS A 370 -11.39 -32.13 -13.62
C LYS A 370 -12.84 -32.27 -14.07
N PHE A 371 -13.13 -33.32 -14.85
CA PHE A 371 -14.50 -33.64 -15.27
C PHE A 371 -15.41 -33.93 -14.06
N ARG A 372 -14.92 -34.73 -13.10
CA ARG A 372 -15.69 -35.07 -11.88
C ARG A 372 -15.95 -33.88 -10.99
N THR A 373 -15.01 -32.93 -10.91
CA THR A 373 -15.14 -31.77 -10.03
C THR A 373 -15.90 -30.61 -10.65
N LYS A 374 -16.08 -30.56 -11.98
CA LYS A 374 -16.72 -29.43 -12.69
C LYS A 374 -18.05 -28.99 -12.07
N LYS A 375 -18.99 -29.92 -11.87
CA LYS A 375 -20.32 -29.60 -11.31
C LYS A 375 -20.23 -29.00 -9.90
N ILE A 376 -19.24 -29.42 -9.11
CA ILE A 376 -18.99 -28.88 -7.77
C ILE A 376 -18.43 -27.46 -7.90
N THR A 377 -17.45 -27.26 -8.77
CA THR A 377 -16.84 -25.95 -9.04
C THR A 377 -17.87 -24.93 -9.56
N ASP A 378 -18.76 -25.34 -10.47
CA ASP A 378 -19.81 -24.46 -11.00
C ASP A 378 -20.79 -24.04 -9.89
N ARG A 379 -21.18 -24.96 -9.00
CA ARG A 379 -22.01 -24.63 -7.83
C ARG A 379 -21.29 -23.72 -6.84
N GLN A 380 -20.00 -23.96 -6.60
CA GLN A 380 -19.17 -23.10 -5.74
C GLN A 380 -19.10 -21.67 -6.30
N LYS A 381 -18.95 -21.50 -7.63
CA LYS A 381 -18.93 -20.17 -8.27
C LYS A 381 -20.23 -19.39 -8.02
N VAL A 382 -21.40 -20.05 -8.12
CA VAL A 382 -22.70 -19.42 -7.86
C VAL A 382 -22.81 -19.01 -6.39
N ILE A 383 -22.47 -19.91 -5.46
CA ILE A 383 -22.52 -19.62 -4.02
C ILE A 383 -21.57 -18.46 -3.66
N SER A 384 -20.35 -18.45 -4.22
CA SER A 384 -19.39 -17.37 -4.00
C SER A 384 -19.90 -16.03 -4.52
N GLU A 385 -20.58 -16.00 -5.68
CA GLU A 385 -21.19 -14.77 -6.19
C GLU A 385 -22.31 -14.25 -5.27
N ASP A 386 -23.14 -15.14 -4.73
CA ASP A 386 -24.19 -14.74 -3.79
C ASP A 386 -23.59 -14.21 -2.47
N GLN A 387 -22.52 -14.83 -1.98
CA GLN A 387 -21.75 -14.33 -0.81
C GLN A 387 -21.14 -12.95 -1.07
N GLU A 388 -20.58 -12.70 -2.26
CA GLU A 388 -20.05 -11.40 -2.66
C GLU A 388 -21.15 -10.31 -2.65
N LYS A 389 -22.34 -10.62 -3.17
CA LYS A 389 -23.49 -9.69 -3.15
C LYS A 389 -23.97 -9.40 -1.73
N ILE A 390 -24.04 -10.42 -0.87
CA ILE A 390 -24.38 -10.25 0.55
C ILE A 390 -23.35 -9.35 1.25
N ALA A 391 -22.05 -9.51 0.95
CA ALA A 391 -21.00 -8.67 1.52
C ALA A 391 -21.15 -7.19 1.12
N VAL A 392 -21.55 -6.91 -0.13
CA VAL A 392 -21.87 -5.54 -0.59
C VAL A 392 -23.03 -4.95 0.22
N GLU A 393 -24.13 -5.68 0.40
CA GLU A 393 -25.28 -5.21 1.19
C GLU A 393 -24.92 -5.03 2.67
N SER A 394 -24.12 -5.93 3.24
CA SER A 394 -23.61 -5.79 4.61
C SER A 394 -22.77 -4.52 4.76
N ALA A 395 -21.85 -4.25 3.83
CA ALA A 395 -21.02 -3.04 3.86
C ALA A 395 -21.84 -1.76 3.71
N ARG A 396 -22.92 -1.81 2.90
CA ARG A 396 -23.87 -0.70 2.75
C ARG A 396 -24.65 -0.41 4.03
N ASN A 397 -24.99 -1.44 4.80
CA ASN A 397 -25.65 -1.29 6.11
C ASN A 397 -24.68 -0.74 7.16
N ASN A 398 -23.44 -1.24 7.19
CA ASN A 398 -22.39 -0.73 8.07
C ASN A 398 -22.13 0.76 7.85
N TYR A 399 -22.11 1.22 6.59
CA TYR A 399 -22.02 2.64 6.26
C TYR A 399 -23.13 3.47 6.93
N ILE A 400 -24.38 3.02 6.86
CA ILE A 400 -25.52 3.73 7.46
C ILE A 400 -25.34 3.83 8.97
N THR A 401 -25.02 2.72 9.64
CA THR A 401 -24.75 2.71 11.09
C THR A 401 -23.59 3.62 11.46
N SER A 402 -22.50 3.60 10.68
CA SER A 402 -21.32 4.43 10.90
C SER A 402 -21.63 5.93 10.78
N ILE A 403 -22.40 6.34 9.76
CA ILE A 403 -22.84 7.73 9.63
C ILE A 403 -23.69 8.18 10.82
N ILE A 404 -24.63 7.33 11.26
CA ILE A 404 -25.48 7.65 12.41
C ILE A 404 -24.61 7.86 13.66
N SER A 405 -23.67 6.94 13.92
CA SER A 405 -22.75 7.04 15.05
C SER A 405 -21.89 8.31 14.98
N GLN A 406 -21.24 8.57 13.85
CA GLN A 406 -20.35 9.73 13.70
C GLN A 406 -21.10 11.07 13.77
N ASN A 407 -22.32 11.15 13.24
CA ASN A 407 -23.15 12.35 13.38
C ASN A 407 -23.59 12.55 14.84
N SER A 408 -23.94 11.48 15.56
CA SER A 408 -24.27 11.55 16.99
C SER A 408 -23.09 12.05 17.82
N GLU A 409 -21.88 11.50 17.58
CA GLU A 409 -20.66 11.95 18.24
C GLU A 409 -20.35 13.43 17.96
N LEU A 410 -20.57 13.88 16.72
CA LEU A 410 -20.41 15.28 16.36
C LEU A 410 -21.42 16.18 17.10
N GLU A 411 -22.68 15.76 17.19
CA GLU A 411 -23.71 16.47 17.93
C GLU A 411 -23.37 16.59 19.43
N ASP A 412 -22.85 15.52 20.03
CA ASP A 412 -22.40 15.51 21.43
C ASP A 412 -21.20 16.46 21.67
N ILE A 413 -20.25 16.51 20.73
CA ILE A 413 -19.11 17.44 20.78
C ILE A 413 -19.60 18.89 20.69
N LEU A 414 -20.52 19.19 19.75
CA LEU A 414 -21.09 20.52 19.57
C LEU A 414 -21.90 20.96 20.80
N TRP A 415 -22.71 20.06 21.36
CA TRP A 415 -23.46 20.30 22.59
C TRP A 415 -22.51 20.60 23.78
N SER A 416 -21.46 19.79 23.94
CA SER A 416 -20.45 19.98 24.99
C SER A 416 -19.72 21.32 24.84
N ARG A 417 -19.38 21.73 23.61
CA ARG A 417 -18.78 23.05 23.31
C ARG A 417 -19.74 24.18 23.71
N GLN A 418 -21.00 24.10 23.31
CA GLN A 418 -22.00 25.12 23.61
C GLN A 418 -22.25 25.24 25.13
N LYS A 419 -22.29 24.12 25.86
CA LYS A 419 -22.43 24.09 27.31
C LYS A 419 -21.25 24.80 28.02
N LYS A 420 -20.01 24.51 27.61
CA LYS A 420 -18.82 25.18 28.14
C LYS A 420 -18.84 26.68 27.89
N PHE A 421 -19.19 27.10 26.67
CA PHE A 421 -19.27 28.53 26.33
C PHE A 421 -20.33 29.25 27.17
N ARG A 422 -21.51 28.63 27.35
CA ARG A 422 -22.57 29.17 28.21
C ARG A 422 -22.12 29.32 29.67
N ASN A 423 -21.41 28.31 30.22
CA ASN A 423 -20.88 28.37 31.59
C ASN A 423 -19.87 29.51 31.77
N ILE A 424 -18.97 29.71 30.81
CA ILE A 424 -18.02 30.82 30.81
C ILE A 424 -18.78 32.16 30.80
N GLN A 425 -19.76 32.33 29.91
CA GLN A 425 -20.57 33.56 29.85
C GLN A 425 -21.32 33.85 31.15
N THR A 426 -21.78 32.82 31.88
CA THR A 426 -22.44 33.01 33.18
C THR A 426 -21.47 33.41 34.29
N LEU A 427 -20.23 32.94 34.26
CA LEU A 427 -19.19 33.30 35.23
C LEU A 427 -18.68 34.75 35.04
N PHE A 428 -18.64 35.23 33.80
CA PHE A 428 -18.21 36.59 33.46
C PHE A 428 -19.36 37.61 33.39
N ARG A 429 -20.60 37.25 33.70
CA ARG A 429 -21.67 38.25 33.90
C ARG A 429 -21.36 39.07 35.14
N PRO A 430 -21.22 40.41 35.04
CA PRO A 430 -21.04 41.23 36.23
C PRO A 430 -22.25 41.02 37.14
N ARG A 431 -21.99 40.60 38.39
CA ARG A 431 -23.01 40.61 39.45
C ARG A 431 -23.51 42.05 39.58
N SER A 432 -24.66 42.35 38.97
CA SER A 432 -25.33 43.63 39.19
C SER A 432 -25.58 43.73 40.69
N ARG A 433 -25.00 44.77 41.31
CA ARG A 433 -25.20 45.06 42.72
C ARG A 433 -26.71 45.18 42.95
N TYR A 434 -27.26 44.28 43.77
CA TYR A 434 -28.53 44.52 44.44
C TYR A 434 -28.38 45.84 45.21
N LYS A 435 -28.93 46.94 44.68
CA LYS A 435 -29.27 48.10 45.48
C LYS A 435 -30.41 47.66 46.39
N LYS A 436 -30.10 47.36 47.65
CA LYS A 436 -31.09 47.42 48.73
C LYS A 436 -31.54 48.88 48.82
N SER A 437 -32.74 49.16 48.35
CA SER A 437 -33.50 50.34 48.76
C SER A 437 -33.89 50.13 50.22
N PHE A 438 -33.28 50.90 51.11
CA PHE A 438 -33.82 51.20 52.42
C PHE A 438 -34.92 52.25 52.30
#